data_AF-A0AAE3ACV8-F1
#
_entry.id   AF-A0AAE3ACV8-F1
#
_cell.length_a   1.000
_cell.length_b   1.000
_cell.length_c   1.000
_cell.angle_alpha   90.00
_cell.angle_beta   90.00
_cell.angle_gamma   90.00
#
_symmetry.space_group_name_H-M   'P 1'
#
loop_
_entity.id
_entity.type
_entity.pdbx_description
1 polymer ?
#
loop_
_entity_poly.entity_id
_entity_poly.type
_entity_poly.pdbx_seq_one_letter_code
_entity_poly.pdbx_strand_id
1 'polypeptide(L)'
;MRDNKLQFNRSCHVLYSKACKKQIQSKIALHYPEAQREAVWERVQRQYVEFLSDWRTDLGGKKNFHNGAGGTYDCIAIMSYYAVCRDVVSFREIEEIEENLILPTFRKLSRFVDCHKPFFKRLMYWAFQNAEKQCAKWHDYEMHVAPYDKDKPIYYEFTACPAAEFAIKHGLTDIMPALCNVDFASMELLHARLVRKTTCVDGCRCDYTICGDKDPYLNDHPEYRDAAGYRRNR
;
A
#
# COMPACT_ATOMS: atom_id res chain seq x y z
N MET A 1 -12.60 19.82 -10.04
CA MET A 1 -12.17 19.83 -11.45
C MET A 1 -12.46 18.47 -12.06
N ARG A 2 -12.88 18.40 -13.33
CA ARG A 2 -13.11 17.10 -14.00
C ARG A 2 -11.77 16.37 -14.20
N ASP A 3 -11.74 15.07 -13.94
CA ASP A 3 -10.52 14.25 -13.99
C ASP A 3 -9.81 14.27 -15.36
N ASN A 4 -10.57 14.45 -16.46
CA ASN A 4 -10.05 14.57 -17.82
C ASN A 4 -9.44 15.94 -18.13
N LYS A 5 -9.61 16.93 -17.25
CA LYS A 5 -9.01 18.27 -17.37
C LYS A 5 -7.69 18.39 -16.62
N LEU A 6 -7.34 17.43 -15.77
CA LEU A 6 -6.05 17.39 -15.10
C LEU A 6 -4.92 17.19 -16.13
N GLN A 7 -3.94 18.10 -16.06
CA GLN A 7 -2.80 18.18 -16.98
C GLN A 7 -1.58 17.53 -16.32
N PHE A 8 -1.22 16.32 -16.76
CA PHE A 8 0.00 15.64 -16.36
C PHE A 8 0.41 14.71 -17.51
N ASN A 9 1.65 14.22 -17.51
CA ASN A 9 2.14 13.34 -18.56
C ASN A 9 1.46 11.95 -18.49
N ARG A 10 0.37 11.77 -19.23
CA ARG A 10 -0.40 10.52 -19.30
C ARG A 10 0.30 9.38 -20.05
N SER A 11 1.48 9.62 -20.63
CA SER A 11 2.28 8.56 -21.24
C SER A 11 3.01 7.70 -20.20
N CYS A 12 3.37 8.30 -19.06
CA CYS A 12 4.08 7.63 -17.95
C CYS A 12 3.26 7.56 -16.67
N HIS A 13 2.38 8.55 -16.42
CA HIS A 13 1.56 8.60 -15.22
C HIS A 13 0.11 8.19 -15.43
N VAL A 14 -0.51 7.72 -14.34
CA VAL A 14 -1.88 7.23 -14.31
C VAL A 14 -2.68 8.12 -13.37
N LEU A 15 -3.99 8.18 -13.55
CA LEU A 15 -4.88 8.78 -12.56
C LEU A 15 -5.19 7.75 -11.46
N TYR A 16 -5.35 8.21 -10.22
CA TYR A 16 -5.91 7.41 -9.12
C TYR A 16 -7.24 6.73 -9.50
N SER A 17 -7.56 5.64 -8.80
CA SER A 17 -8.78 4.87 -9.04
C SER A 17 -10.05 5.62 -8.62
N LYS A 18 -11.19 5.22 -9.20
CA LYS A 18 -12.51 5.74 -8.79
C LYS A 18 -12.83 5.43 -7.33
N ALA A 19 -12.35 4.28 -6.83
CA ALA A 19 -12.55 3.89 -5.44
C ALA A 19 -11.78 4.81 -4.50
N CYS A 20 -10.51 5.09 -4.78
CA CYS A 20 -9.68 6.02 -4.02
C CYS A 20 -10.28 7.43 -4.01
N LYS A 21 -10.69 7.94 -5.19
CA LYS A 21 -11.43 9.21 -5.28
C LYS A 21 -12.64 9.25 -4.35
N LYS A 22 -13.47 8.20 -4.34
CA LYS A 22 -14.67 8.14 -3.50
C LYS A 22 -14.31 8.16 -2.00
N GLN A 23 -13.27 7.43 -1.60
CA GLN A 23 -12.80 7.43 -0.21
C GLN A 23 -12.33 8.82 0.22
N ILE A 24 -11.46 9.47 -0.57
CA ILE A 24 -10.97 10.82 -0.26
C ILE A 24 -12.10 11.83 -0.20
N GLN A 25 -13.01 11.85 -1.18
CA GLN A 25 -14.16 12.77 -1.18
C GLN A 25 -15.08 12.53 0.03
N SER A 26 -15.25 11.26 0.45
CA SER A 26 -16.00 10.94 1.66
C SER A 26 -15.34 11.50 2.91
N LYS A 27 -14.00 11.43 3.04
CA LYS A 27 -13.28 11.99 4.18
C LYS A 27 -13.25 13.52 4.18
N ILE A 28 -13.10 14.16 3.01
CA ILE A 28 -13.28 15.61 2.86
C ILE A 28 -14.66 16.04 3.38
N ALA A 29 -15.72 15.27 3.10
CA ALA A 29 -17.07 15.62 3.53
C ALA A 29 -17.28 15.59 5.06
N LEU A 30 -16.41 14.90 5.81
CA LEU A 30 -16.44 14.85 7.28
C LEU A 30 -15.88 16.14 7.90
N HIS A 31 -14.90 16.77 7.25
CA HIS A 31 -14.17 17.92 7.81
C HIS A 31 -14.61 19.26 7.26
N TYR A 32 -15.21 19.28 6.06
CA TYR A 32 -15.54 20.52 5.36
C TYR A 32 -17.04 20.67 5.09
N PRO A 33 -17.61 21.88 5.29
CA PRO A 33 -18.98 22.19 4.88
C PRO A 33 -19.19 21.98 3.38
N GLU A 34 -20.41 21.64 2.98
CA GLU A 34 -20.75 21.31 1.59
C GLU A 34 -20.23 22.31 0.56
N ALA A 35 -20.36 23.61 0.85
CA ALA A 35 -19.91 24.71 -0.01
C ALA A 35 -18.38 24.71 -0.27
N GLN A 36 -17.58 24.07 0.58
CA GLN A 36 -16.11 24.05 0.49
C GLN A 36 -15.56 22.75 -0.10
N ARG A 37 -16.33 21.66 -0.09
CA ARG A 37 -15.84 20.30 -0.42
C ARG A 37 -15.24 20.21 -1.83
N GLU A 38 -15.89 20.81 -2.83
CA GLU A 38 -15.37 20.81 -4.20
C GLU A 38 -14.06 21.61 -4.33
N ALA A 39 -13.93 22.74 -3.64
CA ALA A 39 -12.71 23.53 -3.64
C ALA A 39 -11.55 22.78 -2.96
N VAL A 40 -11.81 22.08 -1.85
CA VAL A 40 -10.80 21.23 -1.19
C VAL A 40 -10.41 20.07 -2.10
N TRP A 41 -11.38 19.39 -2.71
CA TRP A 41 -11.09 18.32 -3.66
C TRP A 41 -10.26 18.82 -4.85
N GLU A 42 -10.53 20.02 -5.37
CA GLU A 42 -9.70 20.64 -6.40
C GLU A 42 -8.27 20.90 -5.97
N ARG A 43 -8.05 21.32 -4.72
CA ARG A 43 -6.70 21.47 -4.16
C ARG A 43 -5.98 20.12 -4.09
N VAL A 44 -6.65 19.06 -3.66
CA VAL A 44 -6.10 17.68 -3.65
C VAL A 44 -5.71 17.25 -5.06
N GLN A 45 -6.57 17.49 -6.05
CA GLN A 45 -6.28 17.15 -7.45
C GLN A 45 -5.09 17.94 -8.02
N ARG A 46 -4.94 19.21 -7.63
CA ARG A 46 -3.80 20.05 -8.04
C ARG A 46 -2.51 19.58 -7.37
N GLN A 47 -2.54 19.28 -6.08
CA GLN A 47 -1.42 18.70 -5.35
C GLN A 47 -0.95 17.39 -5.99
N TYR A 48 -1.89 16.53 -6.39
CA TYR A 48 -1.59 15.30 -7.10
C TYR A 48 -0.84 15.56 -8.42
N VAL A 49 -1.31 16.53 -9.22
CA VAL A 49 -0.64 16.91 -10.47
C VAL A 49 0.76 17.48 -10.21
N GLU A 50 0.91 18.31 -9.18
CA GLU A 50 2.19 18.88 -8.77
C GLU A 50 3.19 17.79 -8.38
N PHE A 51 2.76 16.85 -7.53
CA PHE A 51 3.52 15.66 -7.16
C PHE A 51 3.92 14.78 -8.34
N LEU A 52 3.09 14.68 -9.37
CA LEU A 52 3.47 13.93 -10.57
C LEU A 52 4.45 14.68 -11.47
N SER A 53 4.56 16.00 -11.36
CA SER A 53 5.41 16.81 -12.24
C SER A 53 6.89 16.57 -12.04
N ASP A 54 7.30 16.18 -10.83
CA ASP A 54 8.67 15.84 -10.47
C ASP A 54 8.83 14.35 -10.12
N TRP A 55 7.82 13.51 -10.35
CA TRP A 55 7.91 12.08 -10.11
C TRP A 55 8.58 11.33 -11.27
N ARG A 56 9.29 10.24 -10.96
CA ARG A 56 9.94 9.38 -11.95
C ARG A 56 8.94 8.80 -12.96
N THR A 57 9.39 8.59 -14.19
CA THR A 57 8.51 8.31 -15.35
C THR A 57 8.64 6.88 -15.90
N ASP A 58 9.48 6.07 -15.26
CA ASP A 58 9.90 4.73 -15.69
C ASP A 58 9.12 3.58 -15.03
N LEU A 59 8.13 3.88 -14.17
CA LEU A 59 7.34 2.87 -13.45
C LEU A 59 6.30 2.12 -14.30
N GLY A 60 6.26 2.33 -15.62
CA GLY A 60 5.34 1.64 -16.55
C GLY A 60 3.86 2.06 -16.50
N GLY A 61 3.46 2.82 -15.47
CA GLY A 61 2.12 3.40 -15.32
C GLY A 61 1.02 2.36 -15.51
N LYS A 62 0.08 2.61 -16.44
CA LYS A 62 -1.10 1.75 -16.63
C LYS A 62 -0.80 0.31 -17.05
N LYS A 63 0.44 0.02 -17.48
CA LYS A 63 0.88 -1.32 -17.90
C LYS A 63 1.49 -2.12 -16.74
N ASN A 64 1.68 -1.49 -15.58
CA ASN A 64 2.26 -2.06 -14.40
C ASN A 64 1.17 -2.33 -13.35
N PHE A 65 1.17 -3.53 -12.77
CA PHE A 65 0.13 -3.95 -11.82
C PHE A 65 0.30 -3.31 -10.43
N HIS A 66 1.52 -3.04 -9.98
CA HIS A 66 1.78 -2.33 -8.72
C HIS A 66 1.76 -0.81 -8.89
N ASN A 67 2.19 -0.30 -10.04
CA ASN A 67 2.24 1.13 -10.33
C ASN A 67 1.08 1.60 -11.23
N GLY A 68 -0.06 0.90 -11.20
CA GLY A 68 -1.28 1.28 -11.90
C GLY A 68 -2.25 2.09 -11.03
N ALA A 69 -3.46 2.31 -11.54
CA ALA A 69 -4.58 2.74 -10.72
C ALA A 69 -4.95 1.62 -9.73
N GLY A 70 -5.13 1.95 -8.44
CA GLY A 70 -5.28 0.97 -7.36
C GLY A 70 -3.97 0.51 -6.71
N GLY A 71 -2.82 1.02 -7.16
CA GLY A 71 -1.51 0.79 -6.56
C GLY A 71 -0.84 2.11 -6.19
N THR A 72 0.43 2.32 -6.59
CA THR A 72 1.21 3.52 -6.24
C THR A 72 0.51 4.84 -6.52
N TYR A 73 -0.25 4.95 -7.62
CA TYR A 73 -0.97 6.19 -7.93
C TYR A 73 -2.17 6.47 -7.01
N ASP A 74 -2.73 5.45 -6.36
CA ASP A 74 -3.71 5.64 -5.30
C ASP A 74 -3.00 6.08 -4.01
N CYS A 75 -1.83 5.52 -3.69
CA CYS A 75 -0.99 6.00 -2.57
C CYS A 75 -0.62 7.49 -2.74
N ILE A 76 -0.18 7.90 -3.94
CA ILE A 76 0.13 9.31 -4.24
C ILE A 76 -1.11 10.20 -4.07
N ALA A 77 -2.31 9.73 -4.41
CA ALA A 77 -3.54 10.49 -4.20
C ALA A 77 -3.91 10.63 -2.72
N ILE A 78 -3.73 9.58 -1.92
CA ILE A 78 -3.91 9.63 -0.47
C ILE A 78 -2.89 10.58 0.17
N MET A 79 -1.64 10.53 -0.27
CA MET A 79 -0.58 11.46 0.14
C MET A 79 -0.90 12.91 -0.26
N SER A 80 -1.48 13.13 -1.44
CA SER A 80 -1.95 14.46 -1.88
C SER A 80 -3.08 14.97 -1.00
N TYR A 81 -4.01 14.09 -0.63
CA TYR A 81 -5.08 14.42 0.30
C TYR A 81 -4.53 14.80 1.67
N TYR A 82 -3.62 13.99 2.20
CA TYR A 82 -2.97 14.25 3.48
C TYR A 82 -2.20 15.58 3.47
N ALA A 83 -1.41 15.86 2.43
CA ALA A 83 -0.67 17.11 2.30
C ALA A 83 -1.59 18.35 2.32
N VAL A 84 -2.77 18.27 1.68
CA VAL A 84 -3.73 19.39 1.61
C VAL A 84 -4.55 19.55 2.89
N CYS A 85 -4.85 18.45 3.58
CA CYS A 85 -5.78 18.41 4.71
C CYS A 85 -5.09 18.03 6.04
N ARG A 86 -3.76 18.18 6.13
CA ARG A 86 -2.93 17.69 7.24
C ARG A 86 -3.43 18.12 8.63
N ASP A 87 -3.97 19.33 8.73
CA ASP A 87 -4.44 19.92 10.00
C ASP A 87 -5.73 19.30 10.55
N VAL A 88 -6.51 18.59 9.71
CA VAL A 88 -7.81 18.02 10.10
C VAL A 88 -7.85 16.50 10.01
N VAL A 89 -6.92 15.90 9.26
CA VAL A 89 -6.88 14.45 9.02
C VAL A 89 -6.11 13.75 10.13
N SER A 90 -6.67 12.66 10.65
CA SER A 90 -6.00 11.79 11.61
C SER A 90 -5.29 10.62 10.92
N PHE A 91 -4.29 10.03 11.59
CA PHE A 91 -3.62 8.81 11.14
C PHE A 91 -4.61 7.68 10.83
N ARG A 92 -5.57 7.45 11.74
CA ARG A 92 -6.58 6.39 11.58
C ARG A 92 -7.46 6.60 10.35
N GLU A 93 -7.74 7.86 10.01
CA GLU A 93 -8.52 8.17 8.81
C GLU A 93 -7.81 7.77 7.52
N ILE A 94 -6.50 7.97 7.43
CA ILE A 94 -5.69 7.50 6.31
C ILE A 94 -5.65 5.97 6.26
N GLU A 95 -5.44 5.32 7.42
CA GLU A 95 -5.41 3.85 7.54
C GLU A 95 -6.75 3.25 7.07
N GLU A 96 -7.88 3.88 7.41
CA GLU A 96 -9.22 3.48 6.95
C GLU A 96 -9.44 3.64 5.45
N ILE A 97 -8.89 4.69 4.83
CA ILE A 97 -8.96 4.82 3.37
C ILE A 97 -8.29 3.61 2.73
N GLU A 98 -7.07 3.30 3.14
CA GLU A 98 -6.29 2.20 2.60
C GLU A 98 -6.97 0.84 2.87
N GLU A 99 -7.43 0.59 4.10
CA GLU A 99 -8.19 -0.60 4.47
C GLU A 99 -9.44 -0.78 3.58
N ASN A 100 -10.17 0.30 3.29
CA ASN A 100 -11.37 0.25 2.46
C ASN A 100 -11.07 0.05 0.96
N LEU A 101 -9.85 0.34 0.51
CA LEU A 101 -9.41 0.05 -0.86
C LEU A 101 -8.98 -1.41 -1.00
N ILE A 102 -8.26 -1.94 -0.01
CA ILE A 102 -7.59 -3.25 -0.11
C ILE A 102 -8.45 -4.39 0.46
N LEU A 103 -8.94 -4.26 1.70
CA LEU A 103 -9.56 -5.36 2.44
C LEU A 103 -10.85 -5.94 1.81
N PRO A 104 -11.69 -5.22 1.05
CA PRO A 104 -12.88 -5.82 0.43
C PRO A 104 -12.57 -7.02 -0.46
N THR A 105 -11.44 -7.03 -1.15
CA THR A 105 -11.01 -8.16 -1.98
C THR A 105 -10.57 -9.34 -1.10
N PHE A 106 -9.75 -9.08 -0.08
CA PHE A 106 -9.29 -10.09 0.87
C PHE A 106 -10.44 -10.73 1.66
N ARG A 107 -11.46 -9.95 2.07
CA ARG A 107 -12.68 -10.46 2.74
C ARG A 107 -13.52 -11.38 1.85
N LYS A 108 -13.44 -11.25 0.53
CA LYS A 108 -14.10 -12.18 -0.40
C LYS A 108 -13.28 -13.46 -0.53
N LEU A 109 -11.96 -13.35 -0.61
CA LEU A 109 -11.03 -14.48 -0.70
C LEU A 109 -11.03 -15.33 0.58
N SER A 110 -11.11 -14.70 1.75
CA SER A 110 -11.09 -15.36 3.06
C SER A 110 -12.17 -16.43 3.26
N ARG A 111 -13.26 -16.37 2.50
CA ARG A 111 -14.32 -17.38 2.52
C ARG A 111 -13.86 -18.75 2.00
N PHE A 112 -12.78 -18.77 1.22
CA PHE A 112 -12.28 -19.95 0.52
C PHE A 112 -10.80 -20.20 0.74
N VAL A 113 -10.05 -19.19 1.20
CA VAL A 113 -8.59 -19.25 1.36
C VAL A 113 -8.24 -19.36 2.83
N ASP A 114 -7.42 -20.36 3.16
CA ASP A 114 -6.91 -20.63 4.49
C ASP A 114 -5.42 -20.96 4.42
N CYS A 115 -4.57 -19.94 4.53
CA CYS A 115 -3.13 -20.04 4.35
C CYS A 115 -2.39 -20.71 5.52
N HIS A 116 -3.08 -21.08 6.59
CA HIS A 116 -2.56 -22.05 7.54
C HIS A 116 -2.43 -23.45 6.91
N LYS A 117 -3.27 -23.78 5.92
CA LYS A 117 -3.20 -25.07 5.23
C LYS A 117 -2.10 -25.10 4.15
N PRO A 118 -1.33 -26.20 4.03
CA PRO A 118 -0.23 -26.31 3.07
C PRO A 118 -0.59 -26.02 1.61
N PHE A 119 -1.81 -26.39 1.19
CA PHE A 119 -2.28 -26.13 -0.17
C PHE A 119 -2.34 -24.64 -0.50
N PHE A 120 -3.01 -23.84 0.35
CA PHE A 120 -3.14 -22.39 0.14
C PHE A 120 -1.83 -21.65 0.38
N LYS A 121 -1.01 -22.11 1.34
CA LYS A 121 0.36 -21.61 1.53
C LYS A 121 1.18 -21.75 0.23
N ARG A 122 1.12 -22.91 -0.43
CA ARG A 122 1.79 -23.13 -1.71
C ARG A 122 1.24 -22.25 -2.84
N LEU A 123 -0.08 -22.04 -2.90
CA LEU A 123 -0.68 -21.11 -3.87
C LEU A 123 -0.23 -19.67 -3.65
N MET A 124 -0.17 -19.23 -2.39
CA MET A 124 0.32 -17.90 -2.01
C MET A 124 1.78 -17.72 -2.44
N TYR A 125 2.63 -18.72 -2.19
CA TYR A 125 4.02 -18.70 -2.66
C TYR A 125 4.11 -18.52 -4.19
N TRP A 126 3.33 -19.27 -4.97
CA TRP A 126 3.30 -19.10 -6.42
C TRP A 126 2.81 -17.71 -6.87
N ALA A 127 1.86 -17.12 -6.13
CA ALA A 127 1.43 -15.75 -6.39
C ALA A 127 2.59 -14.75 -6.17
N PHE A 128 3.40 -14.92 -5.11
CA PHE A 128 4.57 -14.08 -4.88
C PHE A 128 5.67 -14.28 -5.92
N GLN A 129 5.95 -15.50 -6.36
CA GLN A 129 6.89 -15.73 -7.47
C GLN A 129 6.42 -15.07 -8.77
N ASN A 130 5.11 -15.06 -9.02
CA ASN A 130 4.56 -14.35 -10.18
C ASN A 130 4.63 -12.82 -10.01
N ALA A 131 4.46 -12.30 -8.78
CA ALA A 131 4.66 -10.89 -8.48
C ALA A 131 6.12 -10.47 -8.73
N GLU A 132 7.09 -11.22 -8.20
CA GLU A 132 8.53 -10.99 -8.40
C GLU A 132 8.91 -10.89 -9.89
N LYS A 133 8.46 -11.85 -10.71
CA LYS A 133 8.67 -11.82 -12.17
C LYS A 133 8.09 -10.57 -12.83
N GLN A 134 6.93 -10.11 -12.37
CA GLN A 134 6.30 -8.92 -12.92
C GLN A 134 7.01 -7.64 -12.48
N CYS A 135 7.50 -7.56 -11.24
CA CYS A 135 8.27 -6.41 -10.79
C CYS A 135 9.63 -6.33 -11.51
N ALA A 136 10.29 -7.47 -11.72
CA ALA A 136 11.56 -7.55 -12.47
C ALA A 136 11.45 -7.00 -13.91
N LYS A 137 10.25 -6.93 -14.49
CA LYS A 137 10.01 -6.33 -15.81
C LYS A 137 10.16 -4.80 -15.82
N TRP A 138 9.85 -4.14 -14.70
CA TRP A 138 9.79 -2.68 -14.60
C TRP A 138 10.88 -2.07 -13.72
N HIS A 139 11.63 -2.90 -12.98
CA HIS A 139 12.69 -2.44 -12.05
C HIS A 139 12.18 -1.37 -11.07
N ASP A 140 10.98 -1.61 -10.55
CA ASP A 140 10.22 -0.69 -9.69
C ASP A 140 10.25 -1.14 -8.23
N TYR A 141 9.50 -2.19 -7.92
CA TYR A 141 9.53 -2.90 -6.67
C TYR A 141 10.62 -3.97 -6.81
N GLU A 142 11.82 -3.71 -6.32
CA GLU A 142 12.88 -4.72 -6.32
C GLU A 142 12.52 -5.82 -5.32
N MET A 143 11.80 -6.82 -5.80
CA MET A 143 11.27 -7.94 -5.02
C MET A 143 12.22 -9.13 -5.11
N HIS A 144 12.45 -9.79 -3.97
CA HIS A 144 13.12 -11.08 -3.92
C HIS A 144 12.32 -12.07 -3.07
N VAL A 145 11.96 -13.21 -3.64
CA VAL A 145 11.23 -14.29 -2.94
C VAL A 145 12.20 -15.42 -2.59
N ALA A 146 12.34 -15.73 -1.30
CA ALA A 146 13.20 -16.83 -0.88
C ALA A 146 12.65 -18.21 -1.32
N PRO A 147 13.52 -19.22 -1.49
CA PRO A 147 13.09 -20.57 -1.87
C PRO A 147 12.02 -21.13 -0.93
N TYR A 148 10.99 -21.73 -1.52
CA TYR A 148 9.91 -22.36 -0.75
C TYR A 148 10.39 -23.56 0.07
N ASP A 149 10.03 -23.55 1.34
CA ASP A 149 10.14 -24.69 2.25
C ASP A 149 8.77 -24.90 2.91
N LYS A 150 8.24 -26.12 2.82
CA LYS A 150 6.90 -26.45 3.32
C LYS A 150 6.80 -26.26 4.84
N ASP A 151 7.91 -26.47 5.56
CA ASP A 151 7.95 -26.50 7.02
C ASP A 151 8.39 -25.15 7.61
N LYS A 152 8.66 -24.14 6.77
CA LYS A 152 9.06 -22.78 7.19
C LYS A 152 8.10 -21.71 6.70
N PRO A 153 8.05 -20.54 7.35
CA PRO A 153 7.35 -19.37 6.80
C PRO A 153 7.83 -19.02 5.38
N ILE A 154 6.96 -18.40 4.59
CA ILE A 154 7.33 -17.82 3.29
C ILE A 154 8.03 -16.50 3.57
N TYR A 155 9.23 -16.30 3.03
CA TYR A 155 9.92 -15.03 3.10
C TYR A 155 10.01 -14.37 1.73
N TYR A 156 9.73 -13.08 1.67
CA TYR A 156 10.16 -12.21 0.59
C TYR A 156 10.51 -10.82 1.13
N GLU A 157 11.24 -10.05 0.33
CA GLU A 157 11.59 -8.68 0.66
C GLU A 157 11.40 -7.76 -0.54
N PHE A 158 11.23 -6.47 -0.26
CA PHE A 158 11.43 -5.40 -1.25
C PHE A 158 12.63 -4.55 -0.83
N THR A 159 13.63 -4.40 -1.70
CA THR A 159 14.75 -3.46 -1.51
C THR A 159 14.44 -2.07 -2.06
N ALA A 160 13.48 -1.97 -2.97
CA ALA A 160 12.93 -0.71 -3.49
C ALA A 160 11.40 -0.72 -3.44
N CYS A 161 10.81 0.42 -3.09
CA CYS A 161 9.36 0.60 -3.00
C CYS A 161 9.00 2.01 -3.49
N PRO A 162 8.39 2.15 -4.69
CA PRO A 162 7.99 3.44 -5.24
C PRO A 162 7.15 4.30 -4.29
N ALA A 163 6.27 3.69 -3.46
CA ALA A 163 5.50 4.44 -2.46
C ALA A 163 6.38 5.01 -1.33
N ALA A 164 7.37 4.24 -0.86
CA ALA A 164 8.32 4.71 0.15
C ALA A 164 9.28 5.77 -0.42
N GLU A 165 9.83 5.54 -1.62
CA GLU A 165 10.65 6.52 -2.35
C GLU A 165 9.91 7.85 -2.51
N PHE A 166 8.64 7.79 -2.92
CA PHE A 166 7.79 8.96 -3.05
C PHE A 166 7.61 9.67 -1.70
N ALA A 167 7.25 8.95 -0.64
CA ALA A 167 7.04 9.54 0.68
C ALA A 167 8.32 10.19 1.24
N ILE A 168 9.48 9.57 1.05
CA ILE A 168 10.78 10.13 1.44
C ILE A 168 11.04 11.42 0.67
N LYS A 169 10.89 11.39 -0.65
CA LYS A 169 11.13 12.54 -1.53
C LYS A 169 10.29 13.75 -1.14
N HIS A 170 9.03 13.54 -0.74
CA HIS A 170 8.07 14.61 -0.47
C HIS A 170 7.85 14.90 1.03
N GLY A 171 8.62 14.28 1.93
CA GLY A 171 8.50 14.51 3.37
C GLY A 171 7.16 14.04 3.97
N LEU A 172 6.66 12.90 3.51
CA LEU A 172 5.36 12.30 3.89
C LEU A 172 5.53 10.93 4.58
N THR A 173 6.70 10.68 5.17
CA THR A 173 7.02 9.41 5.82
C THR A 173 6.20 9.16 7.08
N ASP A 174 5.65 10.21 7.68
CA ASP A 174 4.79 10.18 8.86
C ASP A 174 3.46 9.43 8.65
N ILE A 175 2.95 9.37 7.42
CA ILE A 175 1.72 8.61 7.10
C ILE A 175 1.98 7.24 6.48
N MET A 176 3.22 6.90 6.18
CA MET A 176 3.56 5.59 5.62
C MET A 176 3.09 4.39 6.47
N PRO A 177 3.12 4.43 7.82
CA PRO A 177 2.54 3.34 8.59
C PRO A 177 1.05 3.11 8.31
N ALA A 178 0.26 4.17 8.07
CA ALA A 178 -1.15 4.03 7.74
C ALA A 178 -1.39 3.31 6.40
N LEU A 179 -0.47 3.50 5.44
CA LEU A 179 -0.51 2.82 4.15
C LEU A 179 0.03 1.38 4.23
N CYS A 180 1.07 1.14 5.03
CA CYS A 180 1.74 -0.16 5.09
C CYS A 180 1.10 -1.15 6.06
N ASN A 181 0.36 -0.69 7.08
CA ASN A 181 -0.26 -1.57 8.08
C ASN A 181 -1.38 -2.45 7.50
N VAL A 182 -1.95 -2.07 6.35
CA VAL A 182 -2.98 -2.84 5.66
C VAL A 182 -2.50 -4.23 5.26
N ASP A 183 -1.19 -4.41 5.05
CA ASP A 183 -0.59 -5.70 4.73
C ASP A 183 -0.85 -6.73 5.85
N PHE A 184 -0.74 -6.32 7.11
CA PHE A 184 -1.02 -7.19 8.25
C PHE A 184 -2.48 -7.62 8.27
N ALA A 185 -3.40 -6.65 8.15
CA ALA A 185 -4.83 -6.92 8.11
C ALA A 185 -5.22 -7.79 6.91
N SER A 186 -4.54 -7.63 5.78
CA SER A 186 -4.75 -8.45 4.59
C SER A 186 -4.33 -9.90 4.81
N MET A 187 -3.20 -10.14 5.46
CA MET A 187 -2.75 -11.50 5.79
C MET A 187 -3.66 -12.16 6.83
N GLU A 188 -4.11 -11.43 7.84
CA GLU A 188 -5.04 -11.93 8.87
C GLU A 188 -6.34 -12.46 8.26
N LEU A 189 -6.86 -11.79 7.23
CA LEU A 189 -8.04 -12.26 6.50
C LEU A 189 -7.81 -13.58 5.77
N LEU A 190 -6.56 -13.94 5.46
CA LEU A 190 -6.22 -15.19 4.77
C LEU A 190 -5.83 -16.32 5.73
N HIS A 191 -6.11 -16.21 7.04
CA HIS A 191 -5.62 -17.14 8.06
C HIS A 191 -4.09 -17.25 8.07
N ALA A 192 -3.42 -16.14 7.77
CA ALA A 192 -1.97 -15.98 7.85
C ALA A 192 -1.62 -14.81 8.76
N ARG A 193 -0.34 -14.70 9.11
CA ARG A 193 0.23 -13.57 9.84
C ARG A 193 1.49 -13.10 9.16
N LEU A 194 1.64 -11.78 9.12
CA LEU A 194 2.84 -11.10 8.66
C LEU A 194 3.75 -10.85 9.87
N VAL A 195 5.01 -11.22 9.72
CA VAL A 195 6.12 -10.86 10.59
C VAL A 195 7.01 -9.88 9.82
N ARG A 196 7.14 -8.65 10.31
CA ARG A 196 7.94 -7.58 9.68
C ARG A 196 8.78 -6.84 10.70
N LYS A 197 10.06 -6.61 10.40
CA LYS A 197 11.00 -5.88 11.26
C LYS A 197 11.36 -4.49 10.72
N THR A 198 11.58 -4.37 9.42
CA THR A 198 11.90 -3.09 8.77
C THR A 198 10.97 -2.76 7.60
N THR A 199 10.99 -1.49 7.18
CA THR A 199 10.39 -1.02 5.93
C THR A 199 11.42 -0.26 5.10
N CYS A 200 11.16 -0.03 3.81
CA CYS A 200 11.97 0.84 2.96
C CYS A 200 11.94 2.32 3.38
N VAL A 201 11.09 2.71 4.34
CA VAL A 201 11.03 4.10 4.84
C VAL A 201 12.11 4.36 5.88
N ASP A 202 12.38 3.38 6.74
CA ASP A 202 13.25 3.53 7.92
C ASP A 202 14.37 2.49 8.00
N GLY A 203 14.47 1.62 7.01
CA GLY A 203 15.52 0.62 6.84
C GLY A 203 15.87 0.42 5.36
N CYS A 204 16.68 -0.58 5.07
CA CYS A 204 17.11 -0.88 3.69
C CYS A 204 16.12 -1.74 2.89
N ARG A 205 15.09 -2.28 3.54
CA ARG A 205 14.09 -3.16 2.90
C ARG A 205 12.80 -3.25 3.69
N CYS A 206 11.71 -3.59 2.99
CA CYS A 206 10.51 -4.13 3.62
C CYS A 206 10.62 -5.65 3.73
N ASP A 207 10.71 -6.17 4.95
CA ASP A 207 10.70 -7.62 5.20
C ASP A 207 9.27 -8.15 5.25
N TYR A 208 9.02 -9.28 4.60
CA TYR A 208 7.76 -10.01 4.68
C TYR A 208 8.00 -11.47 4.96
N THR A 209 7.88 -11.84 6.23
CA THR A 209 7.80 -13.25 6.63
C THR A 209 6.34 -13.60 6.89
N ILE A 210 5.77 -14.52 6.11
CA ILE A 210 4.36 -14.91 6.21
C ILE A 210 4.25 -16.36 6.67
N CYS A 211 3.51 -16.57 7.76
CA CYS A 211 3.22 -17.88 8.33
C CYS A 211 1.72 -18.05 8.56
N GLY A 212 1.29 -19.26 8.89
CA GLY A 212 -0.11 -19.51 9.26
C GLY A 212 -0.48 -18.81 10.57
N ASP A 213 -1.75 -18.49 10.77
CA ASP A 213 -2.23 -17.78 11.97
C ASP A 213 -2.08 -18.53 13.31
N LYS A 214 -1.79 -19.83 13.24
CA LYS A 214 -1.50 -20.73 14.39
C LYS A 214 -0.07 -21.29 14.37
N ASP A 215 0.81 -20.73 13.54
CA ASP A 215 2.18 -21.22 13.41
C ASP A 215 2.99 -20.90 14.70
N PRO A 216 3.68 -21.88 15.33
CA PRO A 216 4.52 -21.64 16.49
C PRO A 216 5.60 -20.58 16.28
N TYR A 217 5.99 -20.32 15.02
CA TYR A 217 6.91 -19.25 14.65
C TYR A 217 6.50 -17.88 15.24
N LEU A 218 5.21 -17.63 15.42
CA LEU A 218 4.70 -16.37 15.98
C LEU A 218 5.07 -16.15 17.46
N ASN A 219 5.34 -17.22 18.21
CA ASN A 219 5.70 -17.12 19.63
C ASN A 219 7.03 -16.36 19.82
N ASP A 220 7.95 -16.50 18.87
CA ASP A 220 9.26 -15.86 18.88
C ASP A 220 9.24 -14.45 18.28
N HIS A 221 8.11 -14.06 17.67
CA HIS A 221 7.95 -12.82 16.92
C HIS A 221 6.71 -12.02 17.34
N PRO A 222 6.60 -11.60 18.62
CA PRO A 222 5.43 -10.89 19.12
C PRO A 222 5.26 -9.55 18.38
N GLU A 223 4.02 -9.29 17.97
CA GLU A 223 3.64 -8.05 17.29
C GLU A 223 3.58 -6.88 18.29
N TYR A 224 4.01 -5.70 17.85
CA TYR A 224 3.88 -4.44 18.57
C TYR A 224 3.63 -3.29 17.59
N ARG A 225 3.19 -2.14 18.10
CA ARG A 225 3.19 -0.88 17.32
C ARG A 225 4.34 0.01 17.80
N ASP A 226 5.13 0.50 16.87
CA ASP A 226 6.23 1.43 17.18
C ASP A 226 5.74 2.88 17.39
N ALA A 227 6.64 3.78 17.75
CA ALA A 227 6.31 5.19 18.02
C ALA A 227 5.82 5.95 16.78
N ALA A 228 6.15 5.49 15.57
CA ALA A 228 5.68 6.06 14.32
C ALA A 228 4.31 5.48 13.90
N GLY A 229 3.83 4.42 14.56
CA GLY A 229 2.54 3.79 14.32
C GLY A 229 2.59 2.55 13.41
N TYR A 230 3.78 2.08 13.02
CA TYR A 230 3.91 0.83 12.26
C TYR A 230 3.60 -0.36 13.15
N ARG A 231 2.82 -1.29 12.61
CA ARG A 231 2.76 -2.67 13.12
C ARG A 231 4.07 -3.36 12.75
N ARG A 232 4.72 -4.00 13.72
CA ARG A 232 6.01 -4.70 13.58
C ARG A 232 6.09 -5.91 14.49
N ASN A 233 7.12 -6.71 14.32
CA ASN A 233 7.42 -7.86 15.15
C ASN A 233 8.85 -7.76 15.69
N ARG A 234 9.07 -8.30 16.89
CA ARG A 234 10.41 -8.37 17.52
C ARG A 234 11.31 -9.43 16.88
#